data_AF-A0A269Y359-F1
#
_entry.id   AF-A0A269Y359-F1
#
_cell.length_a   1.000
_cell.length_b   1.000
_cell.length_c   1.000
_cell.angle_alpha   90.00
_cell.angle_beta   90.00
_cell.angle_gamma   90.00
#
_symmetry.space_group_name_H-M   'P 1'
#
loop_
_entity.id
_entity.type
_entity.pdbx_description
1 polymer ?
#
loop_
_entity_poly.entity_id
_entity_poly.type
_entity_poly.pdbx_seq_one_letter_code
_entity_poly.pdbx_strand_id
1 'polypeptide(L)' 'MKKSKLFLIVGAVIFVLAVAFFITKSWHLSVLSFALVWLIAIIVIRVILTPLVVVLVRQREADENRHDKS' A
#
# COMPACT_ATOMS: atom_id res chain seq x y z
N MET A 1 -11.95 15.22 7.26
CA MET A 1 -10.52 14.89 7.42
C MET A 1 -10.18 13.41 7.07
N LYS A 2 -10.76 12.81 6.02
CA LYS A 2 -10.52 11.39 5.64
C LYS A 2 -9.51 11.21 4.48
N LYS A 3 -9.35 12.20 3.60
CA LYS A 3 -8.51 12.10 2.38
C LYS A 3 -6.99 12.06 2.65
N SER A 4 -6.52 12.68 3.74
CA SER A 4 -5.08 12.75 4.06
C SER A 4 -4.46 11.39 4.40
N LYS A 5 -5.24 10.44 4.94
CA LYS A 5 -4.71 9.11 5.29
C LYS A 5 -4.34 8.30 4.04
N LEU A 6 -5.15 8.39 2.98
CA LEU A 6 -4.83 7.76 1.70
C LEU A 6 -3.57 8.36 1.07
N PHE A 7 -3.42 9.69 1.13
CA PHE A 7 -2.24 10.36 0.59
C PHE A 7 -0.96 9.99 1.36
N LEU A 8 -1.05 9.86 2.69
CA LEU A 8 0.05 9.38 3.53
C LEU A 8 0.42 7.92 3.23
N ILE A 9 -0.58 7.07 2.99
CA ILE A 9 -0.36 5.66 2.64
C ILE A 9 0.28 5.53 1.26
N VAL A 10 -0.24 6.26 0.27
CA VAL A 10 0.35 6.29 -1.09
C VAL A 10 1.78 6.83 -1.03
N GLY A 11 2.02 7.88 -0.24
CA GLY A 11 3.37 8.41 0.01
C GLY A 11 4.30 7.38 0.66
N ALA A 12 3.82 6.63 1.65
CA ALA A 12 4.60 5.57 2.28
C ALA A 12 4.94 4.43 1.31
N VAL A 13 3.99 4.02 0.46
CA VAL A 13 4.24 3.00 -0.57
C VAL A 13 5.27 3.47 -1.60
N ILE A 14 5.15 4.71 -2.08
CA ILE A 14 6.11 5.31 -3.02
C ILE A 14 7.48 5.45 -2.37
N PHE A 15 7.54 5.82 -1.09
CA PHE A 15 8.80 5.91 -0.35
C PHE A 15 9.47 4.54 -0.21
N VAL A 16 8.71 3.49 0.15
CA VAL A 16 9.24 2.11 0.22
C VAL A 16 9.76 1.64 -1.15
N LEU A 17 9.02 1.93 -2.22
CA LEU A 17 9.46 1.62 -3.59
C LEU A 17 10.72 2.39 -3.98
N ALA A 18 10.80 3.69 -3.66
CA ALA A 18 11.95 4.52 -3.97
C ALA A 18 13.19 4.06 -3.18
N VAL A 19 13.03 3.71 -1.90
CA VAL A 19 14.11 3.18 -1.06
C VAL A 19 14.56 1.80 -1.58
N ALA A 20 13.63 0.91 -1.89
CA ALA A 20 13.95 -0.40 -2.47
C ALA A 20 14.69 -0.27 -3.81
N PHE A 21 14.22 0.64 -4.68
CA PHE A 21 14.85 0.90 -5.97
C PHE A 21 16.23 1.55 -5.83
N PHE A 22 16.40 2.47 -4.87
CA PHE A 22 17.68 3.10 -4.58
C PHE A 22 18.71 2.10 -4.05
N ILE A 23 18.31 1.24 -3.10
CA ILE A 23 19.15 0.16 -2.58
C ILE A 23 19.52 -0.82 -3.71
N THR A 24 18.57 -1.18 -4.57
CA THR A 24 18.80 -2.06 -5.73
C THR A 24 19.73 -1.44 -6.77
N LYS A 25 19.66 -0.12 -6.98
CA LYS A 25 20.48 0.58 -7.98
C LYS A 25 21.90 0.88 -7.48
N SER A 26 22.04 1.26 -6.21
CA SER A 26 23.32 1.63 -5.61
C SER A 26 24.22 0.42 -5.38
N TRP A 27 23.60 -0.75 -5.27
CA TRP A 27 24.24 -1.98 -4.90
C TRP A 27 23.91 -2.96 -6.03
N HIS A 28 24.90 -3.27 -6.88
CA HIS A 28 24.82 -4.18 -8.03
C HIS A 28 24.57 -5.64 -7.57
N LEU A 29 23.57 -5.81 -6.71
CA LEU A 29 23.31 -6.98 -5.92
C LEU A 29 22.75 -8.07 -6.82
N SER A 30 23.29 -9.26 -6.61
CA SER A 30 22.83 -10.49 -7.25
C SER A 30 21.31 -10.64 -7.09
N VAL A 31 20.66 -11.22 -8.10
CA VAL A 31 19.20 -11.39 -8.25
C VAL A 31 18.52 -11.91 -6.97
N LEU A 32 19.24 -12.66 -6.14
CA LEU A 32 18.79 -13.16 -4.85
C LEU A 32 18.42 -12.06 -3.84
N SER A 33 19.27 -11.03 -3.70
CA SER A 33 18.99 -9.91 -2.78
C SER A 33 17.87 -9.03 -3.33
N PHE A 34 17.76 -8.90 -4.65
CA PHE A 34 16.60 -8.24 -5.28
C PHE A 34 15.30 -8.95 -4.93
N ALA A 35 15.26 -10.28 -5.06
CA ALA A 35 14.10 -11.08 -4.70
C ALA A 35 13.75 -10.93 -3.21
N LEU A 36 14.75 -10.88 -2.31
CA LEU A 36 14.54 -10.72 -0.87
C LEU A 36 13.93 -9.35 -0.51
N VAL A 37 14.44 -8.27 -1.12
CA VAL A 37 13.90 -6.90 -0.93
C VAL A 37 12.48 -6.80 -1.48
N TRP A 38 12.22 -7.38 -2.65
CA TRP A 38 10.87 -7.43 -3.22
C TRP A 38 9.88 -8.25 -2.40
N LEU A 39 10.32 -9.37 -1.81
CA LEU A 39 9.50 -10.18 -0.92
C LEU A 39 9.01 -9.35 0.28
N ILE A 40 9.91 -8.59 0.90
CA ILE A 40 9.57 -7.70 2.03
C ILE A 40 8.62 -6.60 1.56
N ALA A 41 8.88 -5.97 0.41
CA ALA A 41 8.01 -4.94 -0.15
C ALA A 41 6.59 -5.47 -0.42
N ILE A 42 6.44 -6.67 -0.97
CA ILE A 42 5.13 -7.31 -1.23
C ILE A 42 4.39 -7.57 0.08
N ILE A 43 5.08 -8.06 1.12
CA ILE A 43 4.48 -8.29 2.44
C ILE A 43 3.98 -6.96 3.03
N VAL A 44 4.79 -5.91 2.99
CA VAL A 44 4.42 -4.57 3.47
C VAL A 44 3.20 -4.04 2.71
N ILE A 45 3.18 -4.16 1.37
CA ILE A 45 2.04 -3.76 0.55
C ILE A 45 0.80 -4.56 0.97
N ARG A 46 0.89 -5.89 1.11
CA ARG A 46 -0.26 -6.71 1.54
C ARG A 46 -0.80 -6.29 2.91
N VAL A 47 0.06 -6.10 3.89
CA VAL A 47 -0.33 -5.69 5.25
C VAL A 47 -1.06 -4.36 5.25
N ILE A 48 -0.70 -3.44 4.35
CA ILE A 48 -1.36 -2.13 4.22
C ILE A 48 -2.64 -2.25 3.36
N LEU A 49 -2.61 -3.03 2.28
CA LEU A 49 -3.71 -3.14 1.31
C LEU A 49 -4.91 -3.91 1.89
N THR A 50 -4.68 -5.00 2.63
CA THR A 50 -5.75 -5.82 3.23
C THR A 50 -6.71 -5.02 4.13
N PRO A 51 -6.25 -4.27 5.14
CA PRO A 51 -7.13 -3.43 5.95
C PRO A 51 -7.73 -2.29 5.12
N LEU A 52 -7.02 -1.80 4.09
CA LEU A 52 -7.56 -0.78 3.19
C LEU A 52 -8.79 -1.28 2.44
N VAL A 53 -8.72 -2.49 1.88
CA VAL A 53 -9.82 -3.11 1.14
C VAL A 53 -11.01 -3.35 2.06
N VAL A 54 -10.77 -3.85 3.28
CA VAL A 54 -11.84 -4.05 4.27
C VAL A 54 -12.52 -2.73 4.64
N VAL A 55 -11.75 -1.67 4.87
CA VAL A 55 -12.31 -0.34 5.19
C VAL A 55 -13.04 0.25 3.97
N LEU A 56 -12.51 0.08 2.75
CA LEU A 56 -13.12 0.58 1.52
C LEU A 56 -14.46 -0.11 1.24
N VAL A 57 -14.52 -1.44 1.41
CA VAL A 57 -15.77 -2.21 1.27
C VAL A 57 -16.79 -1.77 2.31
N ARG A 58 -16.39 -1.63 3.59
CA ARG A 58 -17.29 -1.12 4.64
C ARG A 58 -17.79 0.31 4.39
N GLN A 59 -16.98 1.18 3.77
CA GLN A 59 -17.44 2.54 3.42
C GLN A 59 -18.46 2.48 2.28
N ARG A 60 -18.25 1.63 1.27
CA ARG A 60 -19.21 1.40 0.19
C ARG A 60 -20.55 0.90 0.71
N GLU A 61 -20.56 -0.09 1.59
CA GLU A 61 -21.80 -0.61 2.20
C GLU A 61 -22.52 0.46 3.05
N ALA A 62 -21.78 1.33 3.73
CA ALA A 62 -22.35 2.41 4.54
C ALA A 62 -22.97 3.54 3.70
N ASP A 63 -22.38 3.85 2.54
CA ASP A 63 -22.92 4.85 1.62
C ASP A 63 -24.13 4.31 0.85
N GLU A 64 -24.13 3.02 0.47
CA GLU A 64 -25.24 2.39 -0.24
C GLU A 64 -26.50 2.30 0.64
N ASN A 65 -26.36 1.92 1.92
CA ASN A 65 -27.46 1.92 2.89
C ASN A 65 -28.06 3.30 3.20
N ARG A 66 -27.34 4.40 2.92
CA ARG A 66 -27.88 5.76 3.09
C ARG A 66 -28.72 6.20 1.89
N HIS A 67 -28.48 5.64 0.72
CA HIS A 67 -29.18 6.01 -0.50
C HIS A 67 -30.53 5.27 -0.66
N ASP A 68 -30.66 4.08 -0.07
CA ASP A 68 -31.92 3.31 -0.05
C ASP A 68 -32.97 3.87 0.93
N LYS A 69 -32.57 4.72 1.87
CA LYS A 69 -33.47 5.35 2.86
C LYS A 69 -33.89 6.79 2.54
N SER A 70 -33.54 7.31 1.36
CA SER A 70 -33.95 8.64 0.87
C SER A 70 -35.02 8.52 -0.21
#